data_AF-A0A497JLY2-F1
#
_entry.id   AF-A0A497JLY2-F1
#
_cell.length_a   1.000
_cell.length_b   1.000
_cell.length_c   1.000
_cell.angle_alpha   90.00
_cell.angle_beta   90.00
_cell.angle_gamma   90.00
#
_symmetry.space_group_name_H-M   'P 1'
#
loop_
_entity.id
_entity.type
_entity.pdbx_description
1 polymer ?
#
loop_
_entity_poly.entity_id
_entity_poly.type
_entity_poly.pdbx_seq_one_letter_code
_entity_poly.pdbx_strand_id
1 'polypeptide(L)'
;EFAEDYADKQTGKSVGYAFLGVALTNRPAHPGVQPLTFRERLKEAVMVLVEWLGLTEKEVKLADVPRWPIDEDSPWSWNWARDADEIVERFGWATLAKACAYVDTKNYEKGDSGYPEVKAAYKLPFAKVKNGRMTIYRRGVIAAMQALLGARGGTSIPRDERKRVYNKLAGLYKRLDMEPPEFHYSEVNEVKEFEEKVRTLEERVKTLEEEKATLTKKLEETEKAKKELEIKLLTNEIETWAKDWLNKGVPPAVVEKFKTMALEEPDKRKDFEEVLQAIAKPENLKQMGEEASDAIKSAMERADRVAKAIYGGEK
;
A
#
# COMPACT_ATOMS: atom_id res chain seq x y z
N GLU A 1 30.91 -30.70 29.13
CA GLU A 1 30.85 -31.06 30.56
C GLU A 1 30.76 -29.78 31.37
N PHE A 2 29.73 -29.68 32.19
CA PHE A 2 29.38 -28.50 32.97
C PHE A 2 29.13 -28.96 34.40
N ALA A 3 29.71 -28.29 35.39
CA ALA A 3 29.44 -28.53 36.80
C ALA A 3 28.86 -27.26 37.41
N GLU A 4 27.74 -27.41 38.11
CA GLU A 4 27.02 -26.29 38.72
C GLU A 4 27.68 -25.80 40.00
N ASP A 5 28.34 -26.71 40.73
CA ASP A 5 29.09 -26.42 41.95
C ASP A 5 30.54 -26.92 41.82
N TYR A 6 31.33 -26.27 40.96
CA TYR A 6 32.73 -26.59 40.86
C TYR A 6 33.53 -25.90 41.97
N ALA A 7 34.29 -26.67 42.73
CA ALA A 7 35.26 -26.14 43.68
C ALA A 7 36.66 -26.15 43.05
N ASP A 8 37.32 -24.99 43.07
CA ASP A 8 38.70 -24.87 42.60
C ASP A 8 39.61 -25.80 43.42
N LYS A 9 40.35 -26.67 42.74
CA LYS A 9 41.17 -27.71 43.37
C LYS A 9 42.38 -27.16 44.11
N GLN A 10 42.84 -25.96 43.81
CA GLN A 10 43.98 -25.34 44.51
C GLN A 10 43.56 -24.53 45.73
N THR A 11 42.40 -23.89 45.66
CA THR A 11 41.94 -22.94 46.70
C THR A 11 40.77 -23.48 47.53
N GLY A 12 40.14 -24.57 47.10
CA GLY A 12 39.03 -25.23 47.79
C GLY A 12 37.71 -24.46 47.81
N LYS A 13 37.66 -23.27 47.19
CA LYS A 13 36.47 -22.41 47.18
C LYS A 13 35.55 -22.77 46.02
N SER A 14 34.25 -22.79 46.30
CA SER A 14 33.22 -22.96 45.27
C SER A 14 33.22 -21.73 44.36
N VAL A 15 33.45 -21.96 43.08
CA VAL A 15 33.41 -20.95 42.01
C VAL A 15 32.08 -20.99 41.25
N GLY A 16 31.15 -21.87 41.66
CA GLY A 16 29.86 -22.05 41.03
C GLY A 16 29.99 -22.68 39.64
N TYR A 17 29.23 -22.15 38.68
CA TYR A 17 29.12 -22.69 37.32
C TYR A 17 30.45 -22.66 36.57
N ALA A 18 31.04 -23.84 36.33
CA ALA A 18 32.29 -23.96 35.58
C ALA A 18 32.17 -24.95 34.43
N PHE A 19 32.69 -24.54 33.27
CA PHE A 19 32.78 -25.39 32.08
C PHE A 19 34.09 -26.18 32.11
N LEU A 20 33.99 -27.50 32.24
CA LEU A 20 35.14 -28.35 32.56
C LEU A 20 35.80 -29.02 31.34
N GLY A 21 35.08 -29.10 30.22
CA GLY A 21 35.63 -29.68 28.99
C GLY A 21 34.54 -30.17 28.04
N VAL A 22 34.93 -30.65 26.86
CA VAL A 22 34.02 -31.29 25.88
C VAL A 22 34.60 -32.65 25.53
N ALA A 23 33.82 -33.71 25.74
CA ALA A 23 34.15 -35.04 25.27
C ALA A 23 33.57 -35.24 23.86
N LEU A 24 34.39 -35.73 22.92
CA LEU A 24 33.96 -36.12 21.57
C LEU A 24 33.31 -37.51 21.53
N THR A 25 33.12 -38.14 22.69
CA THR A 25 32.48 -39.45 22.82
C THR A 25 31.47 -39.45 23.95
N ASN A 26 30.54 -40.40 23.93
CA ASN A 26 29.37 -40.46 24.81
C ASN A 26 29.67 -40.94 26.26
N ARG A 27 30.92 -40.79 26.73
CA ARG A 27 31.33 -41.14 28.11
C ARG A 27 31.95 -39.91 28.79
N PRO A 28 31.44 -39.48 29.97
CA PRO A 28 32.01 -38.34 30.70
C PRO A 28 33.40 -38.69 31.22
N ALA A 29 34.34 -37.76 31.12
CA ALA A 29 35.74 -37.95 31.53
C ALA A 29 35.92 -37.92 33.07
N HIS A 30 34.94 -37.40 33.81
CA HIS A 30 34.98 -37.33 35.28
C HIS A 30 33.82 -38.11 35.92
N PRO A 31 34.08 -38.98 36.91
CA PRO A 31 33.07 -39.91 37.48
C PRO A 31 31.93 -39.26 38.28
N GLY A 32 31.95 -37.94 38.48
CA GLY A 32 30.94 -37.19 39.22
C GLY A 32 30.03 -36.31 38.35
N VAL A 33 30.12 -36.41 37.02
CA VAL A 33 29.40 -35.53 36.09
C VAL A 33 28.27 -36.30 35.41
N GLN A 34 27.05 -35.76 35.46
CA GLN A 34 25.89 -36.35 34.79
C GLN A 34 26.01 -36.19 33.26
N PRO A 35 25.70 -37.25 32.48
CA PRO A 35 25.73 -37.17 31.02
C PRO A 35 24.65 -36.20 30.52
N LEU A 36 25.07 -35.18 29.77
CA LEU A 36 24.15 -34.25 29.10
C LEU A 36 23.45 -34.99 27.95
N THR A 37 22.23 -35.48 28.18
CA THR A 37 21.35 -35.96 27.12
C THR A 37 20.85 -34.76 26.31
N PHE A 38 21.32 -34.64 25.08
CA PHE A 38 21.08 -33.55 24.12
C PHE A 38 19.60 -33.33 23.72
N ARG A 39 18.63 -33.96 24.39
CA ARG A 39 17.23 -33.97 23.97
C ARG A 39 16.33 -32.95 24.66
N GLU A 40 16.74 -32.39 25.80
CA GLU A 40 15.86 -31.55 26.63
C GLU A 40 16.25 -30.07 26.60
N ARG A 41 17.54 -29.73 26.69
CA ARG A 41 17.99 -28.33 26.59
C ARG A 41 17.95 -27.74 25.17
N LEU A 42 18.09 -28.57 24.13
CA LEU A 42 17.87 -28.10 22.75
C LEU A 42 16.40 -27.71 22.54
N LYS A 43 15.48 -28.41 23.20
CA LYS A 43 14.05 -28.09 23.19
C LYS A 43 13.81 -26.71 23.78
N GLU A 44 14.37 -26.41 24.94
CA GLU A 44 14.23 -25.10 25.59
C GLU A 44 14.85 -23.97 24.76
N ALA A 45 16.07 -24.17 24.23
CA ALA A 45 16.72 -23.18 23.37
C ALA A 45 15.96 -22.94 22.05
N VAL A 46 15.37 -23.99 21.47
CA VAL A 46 14.51 -23.88 20.29
C VAL A 46 13.19 -23.21 20.65
N MET A 47 12.62 -23.45 21.83
CA MET A 47 11.38 -22.82 22.30
C MET A 47 11.52 -21.31 22.47
N VAL A 48 12.63 -20.85 23.06
CA VAL A 48 12.93 -19.41 23.20
C VAL A 48 13.13 -18.74 21.84
N LEU A 49 13.75 -19.45 20.88
CA LEU A 49 13.96 -18.95 19.52
C LEU A 49 12.65 -18.91 18.70
N VAL A 50 11.71 -19.81 19.00
CA VAL A 50 10.35 -19.87 18.45
C VAL A 50 9.47 -18.74 18.99
N GLU A 51 9.58 -18.41 20.28
CA GLU A 51 8.93 -17.22 20.87
C GLU A 51 9.46 -15.91 20.26
N TRP A 52 10.78 -15.78 20.11
CA TRP A 52 11.41 -14.59 19.53
C TRP A 52 11.01 -14.35 18.07
N LEU A 53 10.72 -15.43 17.32
CA LEU A 53 10.24 -15.38 15.93
C LEU A 53 8.71 -15.18 15.81
N GLY A 54 7.98 -14.93 16.89
CA GLY A 54 6.53 -14.70 16.85
C GLY A 54 5.73 -15.94 16.40
N LEU A 55 6.30 -17.13 16.56
CA LEU A 55 5.65 -18.40 16.27
C LEU A 55 4.87 -18.88 17.52
N THR A 56 3.94 -18.07 18.01
CA THR A 56 3.12 -18.45 19.18
C THR A 56 2.04 -19.47 18.81
N GLU A 57 2.08 -20.61 19.52
CA GLU A 57 0.97 -21.56 19.77
C GLU A 57 0.05 -21.91 18.60
N LYS A 58 0.61 -22.46 17.53
CA LYS A 58 0.01 -23.64 16.94
C LYS A 58 1.10 -24.65 16.71
N GLU A 59 1.34 -25.45 17.75
CA GLU A 59 1.88 -26.79 17.59
C GLU A 59 1.33 -27.36 16.28
N VAL A 60 2.25 -27.81 15.42
CA VAL A 60 1.95 -28.69 14.31
C VAL A 60 1.35 -29.95 14.90
N LYS A 61 0.06 -29.89 15.20
CA LYS A 61 -0.77 -31.05 15.40
C LYS A 61 -0.65 -31.81 14.09
N LEU A 62 0.05 -32.93 14.14
CA LEU A 62 -0.19 -34.08 13.26
C LEU A 62 -1.65 -34.59 13.38
N ALA A 63 -2.58 -33.81 13.94
CA ALA A 63 -3.89 -34.18 14.46
C ALA A 63 -5.08 -33.56 13.70
N ASP A 64 -4.86 -32.79 12.63
CA ASP A 64 -5.95 -32.35 11.73
C ASP A 64 -6.04 -33.20 10.45
N VAL A 65 -5.47 -34.40 10.50
CA VAL A 65 -5.66 -35.42 9.47
C VAL A 65 -6.86 -36.28 9.87
N PRO A 66 -7.95 -36.31 9.09
CA PRO A 66 -9.12 -37.13 9.41
C PRO A 66 -8.75 -38.61 9.54
N ARG A 67 -9.30 -39.32 10.53
CA ARG A 67 -9.12 -40.77 10.72
C ARG A 67 -10.08 -41.62 9.88
N TRP A 68 -10.37 -41.19 8.66
CA TRP A 68 -11.25 -41.94 7.77
C TRP A 68 -10.55 -43.18 7.19
N PRO A 69 -11.31 -44.21 6.78
CA PRO A 69 -10.78 -45.34 6.00
C PRO A 69 -9.97 -44.87 4.80
N ILE A 70 -8.97 -45.66 4.43
CA ILE A 70 -8.09 -45.38 3.31
C ILE A 70 -8.45 -46.32 2.16
N ASP A 71 -8.47 -45.77 0.95
CA ASP A 71 -8.58 -46.47 -0.32
C ASP A 71 -7.27 -46.29 -1.09
N GLU A 72 -6.52 -47.39 -1.24
CA GLU A 72 -5.20 -47.38 -1.85
C GLU A 72 -5.25 -47.58 -3.37
N ASP A 73 -6.23 -48.35 -3.85
CA ASP A 73 -6.23 -48.90 -5.21
C ASP A 73 -7.07 -48.06 -6.17
N SER A 74 -8.18 -47.50 -5.69
CA SER A 74 -9.19 -46.92 -6.56
C SER A 74 -8.65 -45.68 -7.30
N PRO A 75 -9.05 -45.47 -8.57
CA PRO A 75 -8.64 -44.29 -9.31
C PRO A 75 -9.16 -43.02 -8.63
N TRP A 76 -8.35 -41.95 -8.68
CA TRP A 76 -8.77 -40.65 -8.20
C TRP A 76 -9.38 -39.83 -9.33
N SER A 77 -10.63 -39.46 -9.15
CA SER A 77 -11.31 -38.42 -9.90
C SER A 77 -12.16 -37.62 -8.93
N TRP A 78 -12.12 -36.30 -9.07
CA TRP A 78 -12.89 -35.37 -8.26
C TRP A 78 -13.78 -34.53 -9.16
N ASN A 79 -15.05 -34.46 -8.82
CA ASN A 79 -16.05 -33.62 -9.46
C ASN A 79 -16.73 -32.77 -8.39
N TRP A 80 -16.59 -31.44 -8.48
CA TRP A 80 -17.19 -30.50 -7.53
C TRP A 80 -18.72 -30.52 -7.50
N ALA A 81 -19.39 -30.85 -8.60
CA ALA A 81 -20.85 -30.94 -8.63
C ALA A 81 -21.37 -32.26 -8.07
N ARG A 82 -20.60 -33.35 -8.15
CA ARG A 82 -21.04 -34.65 -7.61
C ARG A 82 -20.48 -34.90 -6.22
N ASP A 83 -19.16 -34.92 -6.10
CA ASP A 83 -18.49 -35.41 -4.90
C ASP A 83 -18.57 -34.40 -3.76
N ALA A 84 -18.55 -33.08 -4.04
CA ALA A 84 -18.70 -32.08 -2.99
C ALA A 84 -20.15 -31.96 -2.50
N ASP A 85 -21.14 -32.02 -3.41
CA ASP A 85 -22.55 -32.00 -3.02
C ASP A 85 -22.90 -33.23 -2.16
N GLU A 86 -22.43 -34.42 -2.55
CA GLU A 86 -22.66 -35.62 -1.74
C GLU A 86 -22.08 -35.49 -0.32
N ILE A 87 -20.93 -34.82 -0.15
CA ILE A 87 -20.35 -34.57 1.18
C ILE A 87 -21.16 -33.53 1.95
N VAL A 88 -21.52 -32.41 1.31
CA VAL A 88 -22.23 -31.30 1.97
C VAL A 88 -23.63 -31.75 2.38
N GLU A 89 -24.37 -32.44 1.52
CA GLU A 89 -25.72 -32.92 1.81
C GLU A 89 -25.75 -33.94 2.96
N ARG A 90 -24.77 -34.85 3.01
CA ARG A 90 -24.75 -35.93 4.01
C ARG A 90 -24.05 -35.55 5.32
N PHE A 91 -23.01 -34.73 5.25
CA PHE A 91 -22.08 -34.50 6.36
C PHE A 91 -21.75 -33.02 6.60
N GLY A 92 -22.29 -32.10 5.79
CA GLY A 92 -22.11 -30.66 5.94
C GLY A 92 -20.76 -30.10 5.49
N TRP A 93 -20.70 -28.76 5.43
CA TRP A 93 -19.53 -27.99 4.99
C TRP A 93 -18.27 -28.22 5.82
N ALA A 94 -18.41 -28.43 7.13
CA ALA A 94 -17.28 -28.77 8.00
C ALA A 94 -16.59 -30.09 7.60
N THR A 95 -17.33 -31.04 7.04
CA THR A 95 -16.77 -32.30 6.54
C THR A 95 -16.07 -32.09 5.21
N LEU A 96 -16.60 -31.23 4.33
CA LEU A 96 -15.92 -30.83 3.11
C LEU A 96 -14.59 -30.12 3.43
N ALA A 97 -14.57 -29.25 4.45
CA ALA A 97 -13.33 -28.60 4.93
C ALA A 97 -12.27 -29.62 5.35
N LYS A 98 -12.69 -30.71 6.01
CA LYS A 98 -11.80 -31.81 6.40
C LYS A 98 -11.35 -32.65 5.21
N ALA A 99 -12.17 -32.81 4.18
CA ALA A 99 -11.87 -33.56 2.95
C ALA A 99 -10.93 -32.83 1.98
N CYS A 100 -10.76 -31.52 2.19
CA CYS A 100 -9.86 -30.65 1.43
C CYS A 100 -8.60 -30.30 2.24
N ALA A 101 -7.49 -30.08 1.55
CA ALA A 101 -6.24 -29.71 2.20
C ALA A 101 -6.23 -28.22 2.60
N TYR A 102 -7.02 -27.39 1.94
CA TYR A 102 -7.10 -25.95 2.18
C TYR A 102 -8.54 -25.41 2.03
N VAL A 103 -8.86 -24.43 2.86
CA VAL A 103 -10.12 -23.66 2.81
C VAL A 103 -9.76 -22.18 2.90
N ASP A 104 -10.22 -21.40 1.94
CA ASP A 104 -10.03 -19.96 1.90
C ASP A 104 -11.08 -19.26 2.78
N THR A 105 -10.70 -18.94 4.01
CA THR A 105 -11.55 -18.18 4.94
C THR A 105 -11.23 -16.69 4.94
N LYS A 106 -10.27 -16.24 4.12
CA LYS A 106 -9.87 -14.82 4.03
C LYS A 106 -10.73 -14.11 2.98
N ASN A 107 -10.98 -14.76 1.85
CA ASN A 107 -11.74 -14.17 0.73
C ASN A 107 -13.22 -14.55 0.73
N TYR A 108 -13.67 -15.46 1.59
CA TYR A 108 -15.05 -15.92 1.65
C TYR A 108 -15.61 -15.82 3.07
N GLU A 109 -16.83 -15.31 3.18
CA GLU A 109 -17.56 -15.23 4.44
C GLU A 109 -17.95 -16.62 4.94
N LYS A 110 -18.01 -16.77 6.26
CA LYS A 110 -18.44 -18.02 6.91
C LYS A 110 -19.96 -18.02 7.03
N GLY A 111 -20.59 -19.14 6.67
CA GLY A 111 -22.00 -19.36 6.94
C GLY A 111 -22.25 -19.94 8.33
N ASP A 112 -23.47 -20.43 8.54
CA ASP A 112 -23.94 -21.00 9.81
C ASP A 112 -23.10 -22.21 10.27
N SER A 113 -22.52 -22.94 9.32
CA SER A 113 -21.61 -24.05 9.59
C SER A 113 -20.24 -23.64 10.17
N GLY A 114 -19.94 -22.34 10.24
CA GLY A 114 -18.63 -21.81 10.64
C GLY A 114 -17.55 -21.91 9.55
N TYR A 115 -17.93 -22.37 8.35
CA TYR A 115 -17.10 -22.47 7.16
C TYR A 115 -17.74 -21.73 5.99
N PRO A 116 -16.97 -21.35 4.95
CA PRO A 116 -17.54 -20.80 3.74
C PRO A 116 -18.50 -21.78 3.08
N GLU A 117 -19.71 -21.35 2.76
CA GLU A 117 -20.74 -22.20 2.12
C GLU A 117 -20.72 -22.07 0.60
N VAL A 118 -19.50 -21.95 0.06
CA VAL A 118 -19.23 -21.79 -1.36
C VAL A 118 -18.08 -22.72 -1.75
N LYS A 119 -18.31 -23.63 -2.70
CA LYS A 119 -17.31 -24.63 -3.13
C LYS A 119 -16.00 -24.01 -3.63
N ALA A 120 -16.06 -22.79 -4.18
CA ALA A 120 -14.90 -22.06 -4.68
C ALA A 120 -13.84 -21.78 -3.60
N ALA A 121 -14.23 -21.74 -2.31
CA ALA A 121 -13.32 -21.55 -1.18
C ALA A 121 -12.46 -22.79 -0.88
N TYR A 122 -12.86 -23.98 -1.33
CA TYR A 122 -12.20 -25.23 -0.97
C TYR A 122 -11.20 -25.66 -2.06
N LYS A 123 -10.03 -26.12 -1.65
CA LYS A 123 -8.95 -26.51 -2.58
C LYS A 123 -8.32 -27.84 -2.18
N LEU A 124 -7.76 -28.54 -3.16
CA LEU A 124 -6.99 -29.76 -2.99
C LEU A 124 -7.77 -30.87 -2.26
N PRO A 125 -8.89 -31.35 -2.83
CA PRO A 125 -9.63 -32.48 -2.29
C PRO A 125 -8.78 -33.75 -2.32
N PHE A 126 -8.87 -34.57 -1.27
CA PHE A 126 -8.16 -35.85 -1.16
C PHE A 126 -9.03 -37.00 -0.64
N ALA A 127 -10.26 -36.71 -0.20
CA ALA A 127 -11.21 -37.68 0.32
C ALA A 127 -12.60 -37.45 -0.27
N LYS A 128 -13.35 -38.52 -0.47
CA LYS A 128 -14.76 -38.48 -0.91
C LYS A 128 -15.57 -39.61 -0.30
N VAL A 129 -16.88 -39.60 -0.53
CA VAL A 129 -17.77 -40.65 -0.05
C VAL A 129 -17.53 -41.94 -0.87
N LYS A 130 -17.34 -43.05 -0.17
CA LYS A 130 -17.30 -44.42 -0.73
C LYS A 130 -18.15 -45.31 0.14
N ASN A 131 -19.11 -46.02 -0.44
CA ASN A 131 -20.03 -46.91 0.29
C ASN A 131 -20.69 -46.20 1.50
N GLY A 132 -21.13 -44.96 1.31
CA GLY A 132 -21.84 -44.17 2.33
C GLY A 132 -20.99 -43.57 3.44
N ARG A 133 -19.65 -43.70 3.40
CA ARG A 133 -18.74 -43.13 4.40
C ARG A 133 -17.60 -42.33 3.76
N MET A 134 -17.12 -41.31 4.47
CA MET A 134 -15.93 -40.57 4.07
C MET A 134 -14.72 -41.51 3.99
N THR A 135 -13.98 -41.44 2.89
CA THR A 135 -12.82 -42.30 2.61
C THR A 135 -11.72 -41.45 1.99
N ILE A 136 -10.49 -41.59 2.50
CA ILE A 136 -9.29 -40.93 1.97
C ILE A 136 -8.77 -41.78 0.82
N TYR A 137 -8.49 -41.14 -0.32
CA TYR A 137 -7.95 -41.83 -1.49
C TYR A 137 -6.46 -41.56 -1.57
N ARG A 138 -5.63 -42.62 -1.59
CA ARG A 138 -4.16 -42.49 -1.74
C ARG A 138 -3.80 -41.64 -2.96
N ARG A 139 -4.41 -41.94 -4.11
CA ARG A 139 -4.24 -41.17 -5.35
C ARG A 139 -4.75 -39.73 -5.24
N GLY A 140 -5.74 -39.46 -4.38
CA GLY A 140 -6.21 -38.10 -4.08
C GLY A 140 -5.21 -37.29 -3.28
N VAL A 141 -4.60 -37.89 -2.25
CA VAL A 141 -3.51 -37.28 -1.48
C VAL A 141 -2.31 -36.94 -2.37
N ILE A 142 -1.92 -37.86 -3.26
CA ILE A 142 -0.84 -37.64 -4.23
C ILE A 142 -1.19 -36.50 -5.19
N ALA A 143 -2.40 -36.50 -5.76
CA ALA A 143 -2.85 -35.45 -6.68
C ALA A 143 -2.88 -34.08 -6.01
N ALA A 144 -3.32 -34.01 -4.75
CA ALA A 144 -3.32 -32.79 -3.94
C ALA A 144 -1.89 -32.28 -3.69
N MET A 145 -0.96 -33.16 -3.33
CA MET A 145 0.44 -32.78 -3.11
C MET A 145 1.12 -32.29 -4.39
N GLN A 146 0.92 -32.98 -5.51
CA GLN A 146 1.46 -32.58 -6.81
C GLN A 146 0.90 -31.22 -7.26
N ALA A 147 -0.39 -30.97 -7.06
CA ALA A 147 -0.99 -29.67 -7.37
C ALA A 147 -0.46 -28.55 -6.47
N LEU A 148 -0.22 -28.82 -5.17
CA LEU A 148 0.41 -27.87 -4.26
C LEU A 148 1.83 -27.49 -4.72
N LEU A 149 2.60 -28.47 -5.19
CA LEU A 149 3.97 -28.30 -5.69
C LEU A 149 4.04 -27.82 -7.16
N GLY A 150 2.90 -27.51 -7.80
CA GLY A 150 2.85 -26.84 -9.10
C GLY A 150 2.74 -27.74 -10.34
N ALA A 151 2.68 -29.07 -10.21
CA ALA A 151 2.69 -30.00 -11.35
C ALA A 151 1.44 -29.93 -12.28
N ARG A 152 0.45 -29.08 -11.97
CA ARG A 152 -0.82 -28.92 -12.72
C ARG A 152 -1.31 -27.47 -12.78
N GLY A 153 -0.38 -26.52 -12.98
CA GLY A 153 -0.71 -25.09 -12.98
C GLY A 153 -0.87 -24.47 -11.58
N GLY A 154 -0.56 -25.26 -10.53
CA GLY A 154 -0.64 -24.83 -9.15
C GLY A 154 -2.07 -24.66 -8.63
N THR A 155 -2.18 -24.25 -7.37
CA THR A 155 -3.45 -23.83 -6.77
C THR A 155 -3.29 -22.45 -6.17
N SER A 156 -4.31 -21.60 -6.30
CA SER A 156 -4.37 -20.30 -5.62
C SER A 156 -4.48 -20.53 -4.11
N ILE A 157 -3.32 -20.56 -3.43
CA ILE A 157 -3.16 -20.67 -1.98
C ILE A 157 -2.10 -19.64 -1.57
N PRO A 158 -2.36 -18.78 -0.58
CA PRO A 158 -1.41 -17.79 -0.09
C PRO A 158 -0.08 -18.41 0.37
N ARG A 159 1.04 -17.71 0.14
CA ARG A 159 2.41 -18.20 0.41
C ARG A 159 2.62 -18.60 1.87
N ASP A 160 2.09 -17.80 2.80
CA ASP A 160 2.11 -18.03 4.25
C ASP A 160 1.37 -19.30 4.66
N GLU A 161 0.39 -19.75 3.86
CA GLU A 161 -0.45 -20.90 4.19
C GLU A 161 0.02 -22.20 3.51
N ARG A 162 0.81 -22.11 2.43
CA ARG A 162 1.29 -23.27 1.67
C ARG A 162 2.06 -24.28 2.52
N LYS A 163 2.97 -23.82 3.38
CA LYS A 163 3.73 -24.71 4.27
C LYS A 163 2.81 -25.47 5.24
N ARG A 164 1.74 -24.82 5.71
CA ARG A 164 0.72 -25.46 6.56
C ARG A 164 -0.05 -26.55 5.80
N VAL A 165 -0.45 -26.26 4.56
CA VAL A 165 -1.12 -27.23 3.67
C VAL A 165 -0.20 -28.41 3.33
N TYR A 166 1.08 -28.13 3.04
CA TYR A 166 2.10 -29.16 2.82
C TYR A 166 2.21 -30.08 4.04
N ASN A 167 2.34 -29.53 5.24
CA ASN A 167 2.45 -30.32 6.47
C ASN A 167 1.23 -31.20 6.71
N LYS A 168 0.01 -30.73 6.39
CA LYS A 168 -1.22 -31.53 6.45
C LYS A 168 -1.17 -32.72 5.50
N LEU A 169 -0.78 -32.49 4.25
CA LEU A 169 -0.62 -33.55 3.25
C LEU A 169 0.52 -34.51 3.59
N ALA A 170 1.64 -33.99 4.10
CA ALA A 170 2.77 -34.81 4.57
C ALA A 170 2.35 -35.73 5.73
N GLY A 171 1.45 -35.27 6.62
CA GLY A 171 0.82 -36.13 7.63
C GLY A 171 -0.01 -37.26 7.04
N LEU A 172 -0.76 -36.99 5.96
CA LEU A 172 -1.49 -38.03 5.21
C LEU A 172 -0.55 -39.02 4.52
N TYR A 173 0.57 -38.55 3.94
CA TYR A 173 1.61 -39.40 3.36
C TYR A 173 2.18 -40.37 4.40
N LYS A 174 2.53 -39.88 5.59
CA LYS A 174 2.99 -40.74 6.69
C LYS A 174 1.96 -41.79 7.10
N ARG A 175 0.67 -41.43 7.10
CA ARG A 175 -0.42 -42.38 7.39
C ARG A 175 -0.60 -43.45 6.30
N LEU A 176 -0.14 -43.15 5.08
CA LEU A 176 -0.13 -44.06 3.94
C LEU A 176 1.19 -44.85 3.82
N ASP A 177 2.07 -44.77 4.83
CA ASP A 177 3.42 -45.33 4.80
C ASP A 177 4.22 -44.90 3.55
N MET A 178 4.02 -43.64 3.15
CA MET A 178 4.70 -43.01 2.01
C MET A 178 5.59 -41.87 2.48
N GLU A 179 6.71 -41.66 1.77
CA GLU A 179 7.53 -40.48 1.95
C GLU A 179 6.94 -39.29 1.17
N PRO A 180 6.67 -38.15 1.82
CA PRO A 180 6.22 -36.95 1.12
C PRO A 180 7.36 -36.41 0.23
N PRO A 181 7.06 -35.92 -0.98
CA PRO A 181 8.04 -35.20 -1.79
C PRO A 181 8.61 -34.01 -1.01
N GLU A 182 9.85 -33.64 -1.29
CA GLU A 182 10.46 -32.45 -0.69
C GLU A 182 9.57 -31.21 -0.94
N PHE A 183 9.45 -30.35 0.07
CA PHE A 183 8.76 -29.08 -0.12
C PHE A 183 9.64 -28.13 -0.94
N HIS A 184 9.50 -28.20 -2.25
CA HIS A 184 10.06 -27.23 -3.19
C HIS A 184 8.90 -26.46 -3.79
N TYR A 185 8.74 -25.19 -3.38
CA TYR A 185 7.91 -24.28 -4.15
C TYR A 185 8.80 -23.70 -5.24
N SER A 186 8.36 -23.74 -6.50
CA SER A 186 9.13 -23.15 -7.60
C SER A 186 9.11 -21.62 -7.47
N GLU A 187 9.97 -21.08 -6.61
CA GLU A 187 10.23 -19.63 -6.51
C GLU A 187 10.61 -19.06 -7.90
N VAL A 188 11.15 -19.91 -8.78
CA VAL A 188 11.59 -19.59 -10.14
C VAL A 188 10.47 -19.01 -11.03
N ASN A 189 9.22 -19.46 -10.92
CA ASN A 189 8.15 -18.98 -11.81
C ASN A 189 7.58 -17.63 -11.37
N GLU A 190 7.45 -17.42 -10.06
CA GLU A 190 6.96 -16.14 -9.51
C GLU A 190 8.02 -15.05 -9.55
N VAL A 191 9.31 -15.40 -9.37
CA VAL A 191 10.42 -14.44 -9.55
C VAL A 191 10.44 -13.94 -10.99
N LYS A 192 10.30 -14.81 -11.98
CA LYS A 192 10.21 -14.40 -13.39
C LYS A 192 8.99 -13.52 -13.67
N GLU A 193 7.82 -13.88 -13.14
CA GLU A 193 6.60 -13.06 -13.32
C GLU A 193 6.72 -11.70 -12.62
N PHE A 194 7.40 -11.66 -11.47
CA PHE A 194 7.68 -10.43 -10.75
C PHE A 194 8.71 -9.57 -11.48
N GLU A 195 9.78 -10.16 -11.99
CA GLU A 195 10.81 -9.50 -12.81
C GLU A 195 10.18 -8.88 -14.07
N GLU A 196 9.28 -9.60 -14.74
CA GLU A 196 8.53 -9.06 -15.88
C GLU A 196 7.65 -7.87 -15.46
N LYS A 197 6.92 -7.98 -14.35
CA LYS A 197 6.11 -6.86 -13.84
C LYS A 197 6.95 -5.65 -13.48
N VAL A 198 8.09 -5.83 -12.80
CA VAL A 198 9.02 -4.74 -12.46
C VAL A 198 9.50 -4.06 -13.74
N ARG A 199 9.92 -4.83 -14.75
CA ARG A 199 10.35 -4.27 -16.04
C ARG A 199 9.24 -3.45 -16.72
N THR A 200 8.01 -3.95 -16.74
CA THR A 200 6.88 -3.19 -17.32
C THR A 200 6.56 -1.91 -16.54
N LEU A 201 6.73 -1.93 -15.22
CA LEU A 201 6.54 -0.75 -14.37
C LEU A 201 7.64 0.27 -14.60
N GLU A 202 8.89 -0.16 -14.75
CA GLU A 202 10.03 0.72 -15.09
C GLU A 202 9.81 1.41 -16.44
N GLU A 203 9.35 0.68 -17.46
CA GLU A 203 9.00 1.24 -18.76
C GLU A 203 7.89 2.31 -18.63
N ARG A 204 6.84 2.05 -17.82
CA ARG A 204 5.76 3.03 -17.57
C ARG A 204 6.22 4.25 -16.78
N VAL A 205 7.11 4.10 -15.82
CA VAL A 205 7.68 5.24 -15.07
C VAL A 205 8.42 6.16 -16.02
N LYS A 206 9.24 5.58 -16.92
CA LYS A 206 9.96 6.36 -17.93
C LYS A 206 9.01 7.14 -18.85
N THR A 207 7.95 6.51 -19.36
CA THR A 207 6.98 7.21 -20.21
C THR A 207 6.26 8.34 -19.46
N LEU A 208 5.91 8.12 -18.20
CA LEU A 208 5.25 9.14 -17.37
C LEU A 208 6.18 10.32 -17.05
N GLU A 209 7.48 10.07 -16.88
CA GLU A 209 8.47 11.14 -16.71
C GLU A 209 8.60 12.00 -17.98
N GLU A 210 8.62 11.37 -19.15
CA GLU A 210 8.62 12.08 -20.44
C GLU A 210 7.34 12.90 -20.63
N GLU A 211 6.17 12.32 -20.36
CA GLU A 211 4.88 13.03 -20.41
C GLU A 211 4.85 14.21 -19.43
N LYS A 212 5.29 14.02 -18.18
CA LYS A 212 5.37 15.10 -17.18
C LYS A 212 6.26 16.23 -17.66
N ALA A 213 7.42 15.93 -18.26
CA ALA A 213 8.33 16.94 -18.80
C ALA A 213 7.71 17.73 -19.98
N THR A 214 6.88 17.10 -20.80
CA THR A 214 6.17 17.81 -21.88
C THR A 214 5.03 18.67 -21.35
N LEU A 215 4.29 18.19 -20.34
CA LEU A 215 3.20 18.93 -19.73
C LEU A 215 3.69 20.15 -18.97
N THR A 216 4.82 20.07 -18.27
CA THR A 216 5.41 21.23 -17.58
C THR A 216 5.81 22.32 -18.58
N LYS A 217 6.39 21.97 -19.72
CA LYS A 217 6.71 22.94 -20.79
C LYS A 217 5.45 23.61 -21.34
N LYS A 218 4.41 22.82 -21.62
CA LYS A 218 3.12 23.36 -22.09
C LYS A 218 2.46 24.27 -21.05
N LEU A 219 2.58 23.94 -19.76
CA LEU A 219 2.09 24.78 -18.67
C LEU A 219 2.80 26.14 -18.66
N GLU A 220 4.14 26.14 -18.77
CA GLU A 220 4.92 27.39 -18.83
C GLU A 220 4.56 28.24 -20.06
N GLU A 221 4.38 27.61 -21.23
CA GLU A 221 3.96 28.30 -22.46
C GLU A 221 2.56 28.90 -22.33
N THR A 222 1.61 28.14 -21.77
CA THR A 222 0.24 28.62 -21.55
C THR A 222 0.15 29.71 -20.49
N GLU A 223 0.97 29.67 -19.43
CA GLU A 223 1.06 30.76 -18.45
C GLU A 223 1.62 32.04 -19.06
N LYS A 224 2.66 31.94 -19.91
CA LYS A 224 3.19 33.10 -20.63
C LYS A 224 2.15 33.70 -21.57
N ALA A 225 1.49 32.87 -22.36
CA ALA A 225 0.42 33.31 -23.26
C ALA A 225 -0.74 33.96 -22.50
N LYS A 226 -1.12 33.40 -21.34
CA LYS A 226 -2.15 33.99 -20.48
C LYS A 226 -1.77 35.38 -19.98
N LYS A 227 -0.54 35.55 -19.46
CA LYS A 227 -0.06 36.87 -19.00
C LYS A 227 -0.03 37.90 -20.13
N GLU A 228 0.41 37.49 -21.32
CA GLU A 228 0.42 38.37 -22.50
C GLU A 228 -1.01 38.79 -22.91
N LEU A 229 -1.96 37.84 -22.88
CA LEU A 229 -3.37 38.14 -23.15
C LEU A 229 -3.99 39.03 -22.08
N GLU A 230 -3.68 38.83 -20.81
CA GLU A 230 -4.14 39.70 -19.72
C GLU A 230 -3.65 41.14 -19.91
N ILE A 231 -2.37 41.33 -20.28
CA ILE A 231 -1.82 42.66 -20.59
C ILE A 231 -2.58 43.28 -21.78
N LYS A 232 -2.78 42.52 -22.87
CA LYS A 232 -3.50 43.01 -24.06
C LYS A 232 -4.95 43.37 -23.76
N LEU A 233 -5.61 42.57 -22.94
CA LEU A 233 -6.98 42.84 -22.49
C LEU A 233 -7.03 44.15 -21.70
N LEU A 234 -6.13 44.30 -20.73
CA LEU A 234 -6.02 45.47 -19.88
C LEU A 234 -5.72 46.75 -20.67
N THR A 235 -4.81 46.69 -21.65
CA THR A 235 -4.56 47.82 -22.55
C THR A 235 -5.80 48.18 -23.37
N ASN A 236 -6.51 47.20 -23.92
CA ASN A 236 -7.71 47.45 -24.69
C ASN A 236 -8.84 48.04 -23.83
N GLU A 237 -9.03 47.54 -22.61
CA GLU A 237 -10.02 48.06 -21.66
C GLU A 237 -9.72 49.49 -21.23
N ILE A 238 -8.45 49.83 -21.05
CA ILE A 238 -8.03 51.19 -20.69
C ILE A 238 -8.19 52.13 -21.89
N GLU A 239 -7.92 51.66 -23.11
CA GLU A 239 -8.15 52.44 -24.32
C GLU A 239 -9.64 52.73 -24.56
N THR A 240 -10.53 51.75 -24.37
CA THR A 240 -11.97 51.97 -24.49
C THR A 240 -12.46 52.91 -23.39
N TRP A 241 -12.00 52.71 -22.15
CA TRP A 241 -12.30 53.60 -21.02
C TRP A 241 -11.84 55.04 -21.25
N ALA A 242 -10.62 55.24 -21.77
CA ALA A 242 -10.12 56.57 -22.10
C ALA A 242 -10.98 57.23 -23.20
N LYS A 243 -11.37 56.49 -24.24
CA LYS A 243 -12.29 56.98 -25.29
C LYS A 243 -13.65 57.37 -24.73
N ASP A 244 -14.20 56.59 -23.80
CA ASP A 244 -15.48 56.90 -23.15
C ASP A 244 -15.41 58.21 -22.35
N TRP A 245 -14.29 58.46 -21.66
CA TRP A 245 -14.09 59.71 -20.92
C TRP A 245 -13.84 60.93 -21.81
N LEU A 246 -13.16 60.76 -22.95
CA LEU A 246 -13.08 61.79 -23.99
C LEU A 246 -14.48 62.17 -24.50
N ASN A 247 -15.32 61.17 -24.77
CA ASN A 247 -16.71 61.38 -25.23
C ASN A 247 -17.59 62.05 -24.17
N LYS A 248 -17.29 61.85 -22.88
CA LYS A 248 -17.95 62.52 -21.74
C LYS A 248 -17.48 63.96 -21.51
N GLY A 249 -16.56 64.49 -22.33
CA GLY A 249 -16.14 65.88 -22.30
C GLY A 249 -14.94 66.19 -21.39
N VAL A 250 -14.20 65.17 -20.93
CA VAL A 250 -12.96 65.38 -20.18
C VAL A 250 -11.83 65.82 -21.13
N PRO A 251 -11.01 66.82 -20.77
CA PRO A 251 -9.90 67.29 -21.61
C PRO A 251 -8.90 66.17 -21.97
N PRO A 252 -8.40 66.10 -23.22
CA PRO A 252 -7.51 65.03 -23.68
C PRO A 252 -6.22 64.86 -22.88
N ALA A 253 -5.61 65.96 -22.44
CA ALA A 253 -4.39 65.93 -21.62
C ALA A 253 -4.62 65.28 -20.25
N VAL A 254 -5.82 65.43 -19.69
CA VAL A 254 -6.21 64.84 -18.41
C VAL A 254 -6.47 63.35 -18.60
N VAL A 255 -7.20 62.97 -19.65
CA VAL A 255 -7.47 61.56 -19.97
C VAL A 255 -6.18 60.79 -20.25
N GLU A 256 -5.23 61.34 -21.01
CA GLU A 256 -3.94 60.68 -21.26
C GLU A 256 -3.12 60.47 -19.98
N LYS A 257 -3.12 61.43 -19.05
CA LYS A 257 -2.44 61.27 -17.76
C LYS A 257 -3.08 60.18 -16.89
N PHE A 258 -4.41 60.10 -16.86
CA PHE A 258 -5.10 59.04 -16.12
C PHE A 258 -5.00 57.68 -16.82
N LYS A 259 -4.89 57.65 -18.15
CA LYS A 259 -4.63 56.44 -18.93
C LYS A 259 -3.27 55.84 -18.60
N THR A 260 -2.21 56.65 -18.50
CA THR A 260 -0.88 56.16 -18.09
C THR A 260 -0.90 55.64 -16.65
N MET A 261 -1.58 56.34 -15.74
CA MET A 261 -1.72 55.90 -14.35
C MET A 261 -2.55 54.62 -14.21
N ALA A 262 -3.61 54.45 -15.01
CA ALA A 262 -4.42 53.24 -15.03
C ALA A 262 -3.67 52.02 -15.62
N LEU A 263 -2.68 52.25 -16.49
CA LEU A 263 -1.79 51.20 -17.01
C LEU A 263 -0.78 50.74 -15.95
N GLU A 264 -0.27 51.66 -15.14
CA GLU A 264 0.68 51.38 -14.07
C GLU A 264 -0.01 50.77 -12.84
N GLU A 265 -1.24 51.20 -12.53
CA GLU A 265 -1.98 50.81 -11.33
C GLU A 265 -3.45 50.48 -11.66
N PRO A 266 -3.72 49.28 -12.21
CA PRO A 266 -5.07 48.90 -12.63
C PRO A 266 -6.09 48.85 -11.48
N ASP A 267 -5.63 48.52 -10.26
CA ASP A 267 -6.47 48.39 -9.08
C ASP A 267 -7.10 49.72 -8.64
N LYS A 268 -6.46 50.85 -8.98
CA LYS A 268 -6.92 52.21 -8.63
C LYS A 268 -7.83 52.82 -9.68
N ARG A 269 -8.23 52.05 -10.70
CA ARG A 269 -9.13 52.49 -11.78
C ARG A 269 -10.46 53.05 -11.26
N LYS A 270 -10.99 52.50 -10.16
CA LYS A 270 -12.21 53.03 -9.51
C LYS A 270 -12.02 54.43 -8.94
N ASP A 271 -10.89 54.66 -8.28
CA ASP A 271 -10.55 55.98 -7.70
C ASP A 271 -10.38 57.02 -8.82
N PHE A 272 -9.78 56.61 -9.96
CA PHE A 272 -9.65 57.47 -11.14
C PHE A 272 -11.02 57.81 -11.76
N GLU A 273 -11.97 56.88 -11.78
CA GLU A 273 -13.32 57.14 -12.28
C GLU A 273 -14.06 58.20 -11.46
N GLU A 274 -13.94 58.18 -10.14
CA GLU A 274 -14.55 59.19 -9.27
C GLU A 274 -14.01 60.60 -9.58
N VAL A 275 -12.69 60.71 -9.78
CA VAL A 275 -12.02 61.97 -10.12
C VAL A 275 -12.43 62.46 -11.51
N LEU A 276 -12.45 61.58 -12.51
CA LEU A 276 -12.86 61.93 -13.87
C LEU A 276 -14.34 62.33 -13.94
N GLN A 277 -15.20 61.71 -13.13
CA GLN A 277 -16.62 62.05 -13.05
C GLN A 277 -16.84 63.45 -12.47
N ALA A 278 -16.03 63.87 -11.50
CA ALA A 278 -16.09 65.23 -10.95
C ALA A 278 -15.67 66.30 -11.99
N ILE A 279 -14.72 65.95 -12.88
CA ILE A 279 -14.24 66.82 -13.96
C ILE A 279 -15.25 66.89 -15.12
N ALA A 280 -15.93 65.78 -15.42
CA ALA A 280 -16.91 65.70 -16.51
C ALA A 280 -18.23 66.46 -16.22
N LYS A 281 -18.51 66.86 -14.97
CA LYS A 281 -19.74 67.59 -14.63
C LYS A 281 -19.68 69.04 -15.18
N PRO A 282 -20.61 69.43 -16.08
CA PRO A 282 -20.53 70.69 -16.82
C PRO A 282 -20.80 71.96 -16.00
N GLU A 283 -21.23 71.86 -14.74
CA GLU A 283 -21.36 73.02 -13.84
C GLU A 283 -20.01 73.65 -13.49
N ASN A 284 -18.92 72.86 -13.47
CA ASN A 284 -17.58 73.34 -13.13
C ASN A 284 -16.80 73.92 -14.34
N LEU A 285 -17.23 73.63 -15.57
CA LEU A 285 -16.61 74.14 -16.80
C LEU A 285 -17.20 75.47 -17.27
N LYS A 286 -18.41 75.84 -16.82
CA LYS A 286 -19.03 77.15 -17.11
C LYS A 286 -18.51 78.29 -16.25
N GLN A 287 -17.80 78.00 -15.15
CA GLN A 287 -17.04 78.97 -14.38
C GLN A 287 -15.55 78.93 -14.78
N MET A 288 -15.23 79.19 -16.06
CA MET A 288 -13.88 79.61 -16.42
C MET A 288 -13.67 81.08 -15.99
N GLY A 289 -13.59 81.28 -14.67
CA GLY A 289 -12.99 82.42 -13.98
C GLY A 289 -11.97 81.88 -12.98
N GLU A 290 -11.13 82.75 -12.41
CA GLU A 290 -9.98 82.40 -11.54
C GLU A 290 -10.27 81.34 -10.45
N GLU A 291 -11.51 81.20 -9.99
CA GLU A 291 -11.95 80.23 -8.98
C GLU A 291 -11.89 78.75 -9.42
N ALA A 292 -12.10 78.43 -10.71
CA ALA A 292 -11.99 77.04 -11.19
C ALA A 292 -10.54 76.54 -11.24
N SER A 293 -9.58 77.46 -11.44
CA SER A 293 -8.14 77.17 -11.34
C SER A 293 -7.75 76.75 -9.93
N ASP A 294 -8.33 77.40 -8.91
CA ASP A 294 -8.09 77.07 -7.51
C ASP A 294 -8.81 75.80 -7.07
N ALA A 295 -10.01 75.51 -7.60
CA ALA A 295 -10.71 74.25 -7.34
C ALA A 295 -9.95 73.05 -7.96
N ILE A 296 -9.44 73.21 -9.18
CA ILE A 296 -8.61 72.20 -9.87
C ILE A 296 -7.26 72.04 -9.14
N LYS A 297 -6.61 73.13 -8.71
CA LYS A 297 -5.42 73.07 -7.86
C LYS A 297 -5.69 72.38 -6.53
N SER A 298 -6.80 72.69 -5.85
CA SER A 298 -7.15 72.05 -4.58
C SER A 298 -7.48 70.57 -4.75
N ALA A 299 -8.11 70.18 -5.86
CA ALA A 299 -8.38 68.79 -6.20
C ALA A 299 -7.08 68.05 -6.56
N MET A 300 -6.19 68.68 -7.33
CA MET A 300 -4.84 68.16 -7.61
C MET A 300 -4.01 68.06 -6.33
N GLU A 301 -4.05 69.02 -5.41
CA GLU A 301 -3.37 68.99 -4.11
C GLU A 301 -3.98 67.98 -3.13
N ARG A 302 -5.28 67.69 -3.22
CA ARG A 302 -5.91 66.60 -2.49
C ARG A 302 -5.47 65.26 -3.05
N ALA A 303 -5.43 65.12 -4.37
CA ALA A 303 -4.87 63.94 -5.03
C ALA A 303 -3.37 63.76 -4.73
N ASP A 304 -2.58 64.84 -4.69
CA ASP A 304 -1.15 64.83 -4.35
C ASP A 304 -0.91 64.53 -2.86
N ARG A 305 -1.82 64.97 -1.97
CA ARG A 305 -1.82 64.60 -0.54
C ARG A 305 -2.19 63.14 -0.31
N VAL A 306 -3.18 62.63 -1.04
CA VAL A 306 -3.55 61.21 -1.00
C VAL A 306 -2.42 60.35 -1.58
N ALA A 307 -1.78 60.79 -2.68
CA ALA A 307 -0.60 60.15 -3.24
C ALA A 307 0.59 60.15 -2.27
N LYS A 308 0.85 61.27 -1.57
CA LYS A 308 1.86 61.33 -0.49
C LYS A 308 1.51 60.45 0.70
N ALA A 309 0.25 60.37 1.12
CA ALA A 309 -0.17 59.52 2.23
C ALA A 309 -0.06 58.02 1.91
N ILE A 310 -0.20 57.64 0.64
CA ILE A 310 -0.12 56.25 0.18
C ILE A 310 1.32 55.85 -0.18
N TYR A 311 2.13 56.77 -0.71
CA TYR A 311 3.49 56.47 -1.21
C TYR A 311 4.65 57.15 -0.48
N GLY A 312 4.39 58.04 0.48
CA GLY A 312 5.41 58.86 1.13
C GLY A 312 5.24 58.93 2.64
N GLY A 313 5.83 57.96 3.35
CA GLY A 313 6.49 58.30 4.61
C GLY A 313 7.47 59.46 4.37
N GLU A 314 7.59 60.35 5.35
CA GLU A 314 8.49 61.51 5.31
C GLU A 314 9.90 61.15 4.83
N LYS A 315 10.58 62.16 4.27
CA LYS A 315 12.04 62.19 4.18
C LYS A 315 12.71 61.73 5.47
#